data_AF-A0A1L8TR90-F1
#
_entry.id   AF-A0A1L8TR90-F1
#
_cell.length_a   1.000
_cell.length_b   1.000
_cell.length_c   1.000
_cell.angle_alpha   90.00
_cell.angle_beta   90.00
_cell.angle_gamma   90.00
#
_symmetry.space_group_name_H-M   'P 1'
#
loop_
_entity.id
_entity.type
_entity.pdbx_description
1 polymer ?
#
loop_
_entity_poly.entity_id
_entity_poly.type
_entity_poly.pdbx_seq_one_letter_code
_entity_poly.pdbx_strand_id
1 'polypeptide(L)'
;MKKKAKEARIAAEKERLTTLMDGVPSSSAEVVKGLIERVSFMNVTLSELEEDINKNGSIELFKNGSQEFYKESASVKTYNTMINRYTAAVKELLRLVVENDKTKIGNPEVDEFMNFLTTRE
;
A
#
# COMPACT_ATOMS: atom_id res chain seq x y z
N MET A 1 15.10 -3.84 -8.65
CA MET A 1 16.10 -4.20 -7.61
C MET A 1 16.58 -5.65 -7.77
N LYS A 2 17.66 -6.09 -7.09
CA LYS A 2 17.99 -7.54 -7.02
C LYS A 2 16.96 -8.27 -6.12
N LYS A 3 16.53 -9.47 -6.51
CA LYS A 3 15.50 -10.26 -5.79
C LYS A 3 15.71 -10.34 -4.27
N LYS A 4 16.93 -10.70 -3.82
CA LYS A 4 17.27 -10.81 -2.40
C LYS A 4 17.13 -9.48 -1.63
N ALA A 5 17.46 -8.35 -2.27
CA ALA A 5 17.30 -7.04 -1.66
C ALA A 5 15.83 -6.63 -1.56
N LYS A 6 15.01 -7.01 -2.56
CA LYS A 6 13.56 -6.79 -2.51
C LYS A 6 12.92 -7.59 -1.37
N GLU A 7 13.25 -8.88 -1.25
CA GLU A 7 12.76 -9.73 -0.16
C GLU A 7 13.15 -9.19 1.21
N ALA A 8 14.37 -8.67 1.37
CA ALA A 8 14.80 -8.03 2.61
C ALA A 8 14.00 -6.76 2.94
N ARG A 9 13.74 -5.89 1.95
CA ARG A 9 12.88 -4.70 2.15
C ARG A 9 11.44 -5.10 2.51
N ILE A 10 10.90 -6.15 1.89
CA ILE A 10 9.57 -6.65 2.22
C ILE A 10 9.55 -7.19 3.66
N ALA A 11 10.57 -7.95 4.07
CA ALA A 11 10.65 -8.47 5.43
C ALA A 11 10.75 -7.35 6.49
N ALA A 12 11.57 -6.33 6.24
CA ALA A 12 11.69 -5.17 7.13
C ALA A 12 10.36 -4.41 7.23
N GLU A 13 9.63 -4.25 6.12
CA GLU A 13 8.33 -3.59 6.14
C GLU A 13 7.26 -4.42 6.88
N LYS A 14 7.30 -5.75 6.72
CA LYS A 14 6.44 -6.66 7.49
C LYS A 14 6.68 -6.50 8.98
N GLU A 15 7.94 -6.53 9.41
CA GLU A 15 8.32 -6.36 10.82
C GLU A 15 7.81 -5.03 11.38
N ARG A 16 8.07 -3.92 10.67
CA ARG A 16 7.58 -2.58 11.05
C ARG A 16 6.06 -2.55 11.23
N LEU A 17 5.31 -3.12 10.29
CA LEU A 17 3.86 -3.14 10.36
C LEU A 17 3.34 -4.11 11.43
N THR A 18 4.01 -5.22 11.69
CA THR A 18 3.67 -6.11 12.80
C THR A 18 3.79 -5.39 14.13
N THR A 19 4.89 -4.68 14.40
CA THR A 19 5.06 -3.89 15.63
C THR A 19 3.98 -2.81 15.79
N LEU A 20 3.57 -2.15 14.70
CA LEU A 20 2.49 -1.17 14.74
C LEU A 20 1.14 -1.79 15.14
N MET A 21 0.95 -3.07 14.87
CA MET A 21 -0.30 -3.80 15.10
C MET A 21 -0.33 -4.57 16.44
N ASP A 22 0.72 -4.49 17.28
CA ASP A 22 0.82 -5.24 18.55
C ASP A 22 -0.33 -4.93 19.53
N GLY A 23 -0.97 -3.76 19.41
CA GLY A 23 -2.14 -3.37 20.21
C GLY A 23 -3.47 -3.97 19.75
N VAL A 24 -3.50 -4.67 18.60
CA VAL A 24 -4.74 -5.20 18.01
C VAL A 24 -5.06 -6.60 18.58
N PRO A 25 -6.30 -6.88 19.02
CA PRO A 25 -6.69 -8.16 19.60
C PRO A 25 -6.44 -9.36 18.70
N SER A 26 -6.10 -10.49 19.33
CA SER A 26 -5.77 -11.75 18.66
C SER A 26 -6.92 -12.34 17.84
N SER A 27 -8.18 -11.98 18.13
CA SER A 27 -9.35 -12.40 17.35
C SER A 27 -9.29 -11.97 15.89
N SER A 28 -8.50 -10.94 15.57
CA SER A 28 -8.29 -10.42 14.21
C SER A 28 -6.91 -10.79 13.63
N ALA A 29 -6.10 -11.58 14.34
CA ALA A 29 -4.67 -11.76 14.04
C ALA A 29 -4.39 -12.32 12.63
N GLU A 30 -5.15 -13.31 12.16
CA GLU A 30 -4.93 -13.91 10.84
C GLU A 30 -5.29 -12.94 9.69
N VAL A 31 -6.36 -12.17 9.86
CA VAL A 31 -6.76 -11.13 8.89
C VAL A 31 -5.72 -10.01 8.85
N VAL A 32 -5.28 -9.55 10.03
CA VAL A 32 -4.23 -8.54 10.18
C VAL A 32 -2.93 -8.99 9.54
N LYS A 33 -2.50 -10.23 9.79
CA LYS A 33 -1.29 -10.81 9.20
C LYS A 33 -1.37 -10.81 7.67
N GLY A 34 -2.49 -11.27 7.09
CA GLY A 34 -2.68 -11.26 5.65
C GLY A 34 -2.72 -9.84 5.05
N LEU A 35 -3.18 -8.83 5.80
CA LEU A 35 -3.12 -7.42 5.38
C LEU A 35 -1.69 -6.89 5.43
N ILE A 36 -0.95 -7.14 6.52
CA ILE A 36 0.46 -6.75 6.67
C ILE A 36 1.29 -7.30 5.51
N GLU A 37 1.12 -8.58 5.17
CA GLU A 37 1.87 -9.20 4.07
C GLU A 37 1.61 -8.52 2.72
N ARG A 38 0.34 -8.21 2.44
CA ARG A 38 -0.07 -7.53 1.20
C ARG A 38 0.43 -6.08 1.16
N VAL A 39 0.27 -5.32 2.23
CA VAL A 39 0.73 -3.93 2.32
C VAL A 39 2.25 -3.86 2.16
N SER A 40 2.99 -4.75 2.82
CA SER A 40 4.45 -4.79 2.73
C SER A 40 4.95 -5.07 1.32
N PHE A 41 4.32 -6.04 0.64
CA PHE A 41 4.64 -6.36 -0.75
C PHE A 41 4.33 -5.19 -1.69
N MET A 42 3.15 -4.57 -1.53
CA MET A 42 2.73 -3.45 -2.36
C MET A 42 3.62 -2.23 -2.16
N ASN A 43 3.97 -1.88 -0.92
CA ASN A 43 4.83 -0.73 -0.62
C ASN A 43 6.18 -0.82 -1.36
N VAL A 44 6.88 -1.96 -1.21
CA VAL A 44 8.17 -2.16 -1.87
C VAL A 44 8.04 -2.22 -3.39
N THR A 45 6.95 -2.78 -3.90
CA THR A 45 6.72 -2.86 -5.35
C THR A 45 6.39 -1.48 -5.94
N LEU A 46 5.63 -0.64 -5.23
CA LEU A 46 5.35 0.74 -5.63
C LEU A 46 6.67 1.54 -5.71
N SER A 47 7.58 1.40 -4.75
CA SER A 47 8.90 2.03 -4.84
C SER A 47 9.70 1.59 -6.07
N GLU A 48 9.65 0.30 -6.44
CA GLU A 48 10.34 -0.16 -7.67
C GLU A 48 9.70 0.43 -8.93
N LEU A 49 8.38 0.57 -8.96
CA LEU A 49 7.67 1.20 -10.07
C LEU A 49 8.01 2.70 -10.16
N GLU A 50 8.09 3.40 -9.02
CA GLU A 50 8.53 4.80 -8.97
C GLU A 50 9.98 4.96 -9.47
N GLU A 51 10.89 4.08 -9.04
CA GLU A 51 12.28 4.04 -9.54
C GLU A 51 12.32 3.88 -11.06
N ASP A 52 11.49 2.99 -11.62
CA ASP A 52 11.40 2.75 -13.06
C ASP A 52 10.80 3.95 -13.82
N ILE A 53 9.72 4.54 -13.31
CA ILE A 53 9.08 5.73 -13.89
C ILE A 53 10.04 6.92 -13.89
N ASN A 54 10.77 7.14 -12.80
CA ASN A 54 11.77 8.21 -12.70
C ASN A 54 12.92 8.02 -13.71
N LYS A 55 13.26 6.77 -14.03
CA LYS A 55 14.35 6.45 -14.95
C LYS A 55 13.93 6.48 -16.42
N ASN A 56 12.76 5.91 -16.75
CA ASN A 56 12.35 5.65 -18.12
C ASN A 56 11.24 6.59 -18.61
N GLY A 57 10.67 7.40 -17.71
CA GLY A 57 9.57 8.31 -18.01
C GLY A 57 8.20 7.66 -17.84
N SER A 58 7.18 8.52 -17.79
CA SER A 58 5.78 8.13 -17.62
C SER A 58 5.08 7.72 -18.91
N ILE A 59 5.69 8.02 -20.06
CA ILE A 59 5.18 7.69 -21.39
C ILE A 59 6.23 6.91 -22.16
N GLU A 60 5.78 5.95 -22.97
CA GLU A 60 6.63 5.15 -23.85
C GLU A 60 6.16 5.26 -25.30
N LEU A 61 7.12 5.21 -26.23
CA LEU A 61 6.83 5.14 -27.65
C LEU A 61 6.41 3.71 -28.01
N PHE A 62 5.16 3.54 -28.40
CA PHE A 62 4.64 2.28 -28.89
C PHE A 62 4.83 2.17 -30.40
N LYS A 63 5.42 1.06 -30.86
CA LYS A 63 5.59 0.74 -32.28
C LYS A 63 5.10 -0.66 -32.57
N ASN A 64 4.15 -0.78 -33.51
CA ASN A 64 3.66 -2.06 -34.02
C ASN A 64 3.33 -1.95 -35.51
N GLY A 65 4.20 -2.48 -36.36
CA GLY A 65 4.08 -2.32 -37.81
C GLY A 65 4.10 -0.84 -38.21
N SER A 66 3.03 -0.36 -38.84
CA SER A 66 2.85 1.05 -39.23
C SER A 66 2.28 1.94 -38.13
N GLN A 67 1.83 1.38 -37.01
CA GLN A 67 1.31 2.16 -35.89
C GLN A 67 2.45 2.65 -34.99
N GLU A 68 2.53 3.95 -34.80
CA GLU A 68 3.50 4.61 -33.92
C GLU A 68 2.82 5.75 -33.14
N PHE A 69 2.78 5.66 -31.82
CA PHE A 69 2.22 6.69 -30.95
C PHE A 69 2.76 6.60 -29.51
N TYR A 70 2.65 7.68 -28.75
CA TYR A 70 2.99 7.70 -27.33
C TYR A 70 1.82 7.20 -26.48
N LYS A 71 2.10 6.36 -25.50
CA LYS A 71 1.13 5.88 -24.51
C LYS A 71 1.75 5.88 -23.12
N GLU A 72 0.89 5.72 -22.10
CA GLU A 72 1.33 5.48 -20.72
C GLU A 72 2.26 4.26 -20.65
N SER A 73 3.36 4.37 -19.90
CA SER A 73 4.29 3.24 -19.73
C SER A 73 3.67 2.12 -18.91
N ALA A 74 4.13 0.89 -19.13
CA ALA A 74 3.64 -0.27 -18.38
C ALA A 74 3.80 -0.10 -16.85
N SER A 75 4.88 0.58 -16.43
CA SER A 75 5.16 0.88 -15.02
C SER A 75 4.14 1.85 -14.43
N VAL A 76 3.80 2.95 -15.11
CA VAL A 76 2.77 3.90 -14.63
C VAL A 76 1.41 3.21 -14.55
N LYS A 77 1.03 2.43 -15.57
CA LYS A 77 -0.25 1.71 -15.55
C LYS A 77 -0.37 0.76 -14.36
N THR A 78 0.72 0.03 -14.06
CA THR A 78 0.78 -0.88 -12.91
C THR A 78 0.74 -0.12 -11.59
N TYR A 79 1.50 0.98 -11.50
CA TYR A 79 1.54 1.86 -10.34
C TYR A 79 0.16 2.40 -10.00
N ASN A 80 -0.53 3.02 -10.99
CA ASN A 80 -1.86 3.60 -10.82
C ASN A 80 -2.90 2.58 -10.33
N THR A 81 -2.79 1.34 -10.80
CA THR A 81 -3.69 0.27 -10.35
C THR A 81 -3.36 -0.21 -8.93
N MET A 82 -2.07 -0.25 -8.57
CA MET A 82 -1.61 -0.76 -7.29
C MET A 82 -1.72 0.26 -6.16
N ILE A 83 -1.46 1.55 -6.42
CA ILE A 83 -1.46 2.60 -5.40
C ILE A 83 -2.84 2.74 -4.74
N ASN A 84 -3.91 2.64 -5.51
CA ASN A 84 -5.27 2.70 -4.97
C ASN A 84 -5.58 1.53 -4.02
N ARG A 85 -5.11 0.32 -4.37
CA ARG A 85 -5.27 -0.88 -3.52
C ARG A 85 -4.41 -0.81 -2.27
N TYR A 86 -3.19 -0.29 -2.40
CA TYR A 86 -2.29 -0.04 -1.30
C TYR A 86 -2.92 0.94 -0.30
N THR A 87 -3.41 2.08 -0.78
CA THR A 87 -4.07 3.09 0.05
C THR A 87 -5.28 2.51 0.79
N ALA A 88 -6.11 1.71 0.12
CA ALA A 88 -7.24 1.04 0.77
C ALA A 88 -6.79 0.07 1.87
N ALA A 89 -5.76 -0.75 1.63
CA ALA A 89 -5.25 -1.69 2.61
C ALA A 89 -4.56 -0.98 3.81
N VAL A 90 -3.87 0.13 3.57
CA VAL A 90 -3.29 0.97 4.64
C VAL A 90 -4.37 1.61 5.49
N LYS A 91 -5.42 2.15 4.88
CA LYS A 91 -6.59 2.69 5.60
C LYS A 91 -7.21 1.65 6.52
N GLU A 92 -7.31 0.40 6.08
CA GLU A 92 -7.84 -0.69 6.89
C GLU A 92 -6.94 -1.04 8.09
N LEU A 93 -5.61 -1.07 7.90
CA LEU A 93 -4.67 -1.23 9.01
C LEU A 93 -4.81 -0.08 10.03
N LEU A 94 -4.89 1.17 9.57
CA LEU A 94 -5.06 2.33 10.44
C LEU A 94 -6.40 2.28 11.20
N ARG A 95 -7.49 1.89 10.53
CA ARG A 95 -8.80 1.67 11.14
C ARG A 95 -8.69 0.71 12.33
N LEU A 96 -8.04 -0.44 12.13
CA LEU A 96 -7.84 -1.44 13.16
C LEU A 96 -6.97 -0.94 14.31
N VAL A 97 -5.92 -0.16 14.05
CA VAL A 97 -5.11 0.45 15.12
C VAL A 97 -5.97 1.37 15.97
N VAL A 98 -6.73 2.26 15.34
CA VAL A 98 -7.55 3.27 16.03
C VAL A 98 -8.68 2.62 16.84
N GLU A 99 -9.40 1.65 16.27
CA GLU A 99 -10.50 0.95 16.97
C GLU A 99 -10.04 0.22 18.23
N ASN A 100 -8.77 -0.19 18.28
CA ASN A 100 -8.23 -0.98 19.38
C ASN A 100 -7.35 -0.15 20.33
N ASP A 101 -7.15 1.15 20.05
CA ASP A 101 -6.47 2.06 20.96
C ASP A 101 -7.42 2.56 22.04
N LYS A 102 -7.34 1.93 23.22
CA LYS A 102 -8.16 2.27 24.40
C LYS A 102 -7.95 3.70 24.89
N THR A 103 -6.85 4.37 24.51
CA THR A 103 -6.58 5.77 24.90
C THR A 103 -7.40 6.78 24.10
N LYS A 104 -8.08 6.33 23.04
CA LYS A 104 -8.80 7.18 22.08
C LYS A 104 -10.31 7.14 22.22
N ILE A 105 -10.84 6.34 23.15
CA ILE A 105 -12.28 6.19 23.39
C ILE A 105 -12.90 7.55 23.77
N GLY A 106 -13.88 8.01 22.98
CA GLY A 106 -14.61 9.26 23.22
C GLY A 106 -13.88 10.53 22.79
N ASN A 107 -12.81 10.41 21.98
CA ASN A 107 -12.14 11.57 21.39
C ASN A 107 -12.85 12.00 20.10
N PRO A 108 -13.42 13.24 20.03
CA PRO A 108 -14.16 13.71 18.85
C PRO A 108 -13.34 13.72 17.54
N GLU A 109 -12.04 14.00 17.60
CA GLU A 109 -11.17 13.99 16.42
C GLU A 109 -10.99 12.57 15.86
N VAL A 110 -10.95 11.59 16.77
CA VAL A 110 -10.84 10.17 16.39
C VAL A 110 -12.16 9.68 15.80
N ASP A 111 -13.28 10.06 16.39
CA ASP A 111 -14.61 9.71 15.88
C ASP A 111 -14.83 10.29 14.48
N GLU A 112 -14.43 11.55 14.24
CA GLU A 112 -14.45 12.17 12.91
C GLU A 112 -13.57 11.42 11.90
N PHE A 113 -12.35 11.06 12.31
CA PHE A 113 -11.44 10.28 11.46
C PHE A 113 -12.01 8.89 11.12
N MET A 114 -12.64 8.21 12.07
CA MET A 114 -13.29 6.91 11.85
C MET A 114 -14.48 7.01 10.90
N ASN A 115 -15.26 8.10 10.98
CA ASN A 115 -16.31 8.39 10.02
C ASN A 115 -15.73 8.62 8.61
N PHE A 116 -14.60 9.33 8.50
CA PHE A 116 -13.89 9.49 7.23
C PHE A 116 -13.42 8.15 6.63
N LEU A 117 -12.90 7.23 7.46
CA LEU A 117 -12.44 5.91 6.98
C LEU A 117 -13.58 5.00 6.50
N THR A 118 -14.78 5.15 7.07
CA THR A 118 -15.93 4.28 6.81
C THR A 118 -16.86 4.82 5.73
N THR A 119 -16.84 6.12 5.48
CA THR A 119 -17.61 6.74 4.41
C THR A 119 -16.97 6.41 3.06
N ARG A 120 -17.66 5.58 2.26
CA ARG A 120 -17.29 5.35 0.86
C ARG A 120 -17.90 6.47 0.02
N GLU A 121 -17.05 7.29 -0.61
CA GLU A 121 -17.44 8.00 -1.84
C GLU A 121 -17.59 7.00 -2.99
#